data_AF-A0A947R2A8-F1
#
_entry.id   AF-A0A947R2A8-F1
#
_cell.length_a   1.000
_cell.length_b   1.000
_cell.length_c   1.000
_cell.angle_alpha   90.00
_cell.angle_beta   90.00
_cell.angle_gamma   90.00
#
_symmetry.space_group_name_H-M   'P 1'
#
loop_
_entity.id
_entity.type
_entity.pdbx_description
1 polymer ?
#
loop_
_entity_poly.entity_id
_entity_poly.type
_entity_poly.pdbx_seq_one_letter_code
_entity_poly.pdbx_strand_id
1 'polypeptide(L)'
;MSPQKMAEAARCMTRNKFVALSTKRQHELLSALALDTLSGGGNYDHFQMRYHELQSFAALDGYEPPSWLSRKEALCEYIAFHNQFTPTPLAVEPFDEDTCSKALTWAFRFDVTVVLDQVTSPYNVGSILRTIDNFGFKGLVHSTKTLSLTHPQLKKSARGCEKWIPITYADNLVSFLKNVSGKVIGIETEERAVPVNLWEPPMSCMIVLGNETYGISQAVRACCHDMVRIPMHGFKKSMNVTHAFSVVAYKMTTAK
;
A
#
# COMPACT_ATOMS: atom_id res chain seq x y z
N MET A 1 -10.83 -36.42 3.81
CA MET A 1 -9.44 -36.77 3.43
C MET A 1 -8.52 -35.81 4.17
N SER A 2 -7.44 -36.27 4.80
CA SER A 2 -6.53 -35.34 5.50
C SER A 2 -5.84 -34.38 4.51
N PRO A 3 -5.45 -33.17 4.92
CA PRO A 3 -4.76 -32.21 4.06
C PRO A 3 -3.52 -32.78 3.37
N GLN A 4 -2.72 -33.56 4.09
CA GLN A 4 -1.54 -34.25 3.54
C GLN A 4 -1.90 -35.21 2.40
N LYS A 5 -2.91 -36.06 2.57
CA LYS A 5 -3.38 -36.96 1.50
C LYS A 5 -3.91 -36.20 0.29
N MET A 6 -4.52 -35.02 0.51
CA MET A 6 -4.98 -34.13 -0.56
C MET A 6 -3.81 -33.53 -1.34
N ALA A 7 -2.76 -33.09 -0.64
CA ALA A 7 -1.55 -32.57 -1.26
C ALA A 7 -0.81 -33.65 -2.06
N GLU A 8 -0.65 -34.86 -1.51
CA GLU A 8 -0.06 -36.01 -2.22
C GLU A 8 -0.85 -36.34 -3.50
N ALA A 9 -2.18 -36.38 -3.41
CA ALA A 9 -3.02 -36.59 -4.58
C ALA A 9 -2.81 -35.49 -5.63
N ALA A 10 -2.73 -34.22 -5.20
CA ALA A 10 -2.51 -33.08 -6.09
C ALA A 10 -1.15 -33.15 -6.81
N ARG A 11 -0.08 -33.58 -6.13
CA ARG A 11 1.28 -33.72 -6.71
C ARG A 11 1.34 -34.66 -7.90
N CYS A 12 0.63 -35.78 -7.84
CA CYS A 12 0.68 -36.83 -8.86
C CYS A 12 -0.55 -36.87 -9.78
N MET A 13 -1.48 -35.91 -9.64
CA MET A 13 -2.74 -35.88 -10.38
C MET A 13 -2.55 -35.71 -11.89
N THR A 14 -3.07 -36.63 -12.69
CA THR A 14 -3.13 -36.44 -14.16
C THR A 14 -4.23 -35.45 -14.55
N ARG A 15 -4.09 -34.79 -15.70
CA ARG A 15 -5.12 -33.89 -16.27
C ARG A 15 -6.53 -34.47 -16.26
N ASN A 16 -6.71 -35.67 -16.83
CA ASN A 16 -8.02 -36.32 -16.94
C ASN A 16 -8.68 -36.54 -15.57
N LYS A 17 -7.89 -36.93 -14.56
CA LYS A 17 -8.38 -37.10 -13.19
C LYS A 17 -8.73 -35.78 -12.53
N PHE A 18 -7.93 -34.73 -12.74
CA PHE A 18 -8.17 -33.42 -12.14
C PHE A 18 -9.42 -32.74 -12.69
N VAL A 19 -9.59 -32.75 -14.02
CA VAL A 19 -10.73 -32.11 -14.70
C VAL A 19 -12.04 -32.83 -14.38
N ALA A 20 -12.00 -34.13 -14.11
CA ALA A 20 -13.17 -34.90 -13.69
C ALA A 20 -13.68 -34.57 -12.27
N LEU A 21 -12.92 -33.80 -11.48
CA LEU A 21 -13.33 -33.36 -10.14
C LEU A 21 -14.27 -32.16 -10.23
N SER A 22 -15.11 -31.97 -9.21
CA SER A 22 -15.86 -30.72 -9.08
C SER A 22 -14.91 -29.54 -8.87
N THR A 23 -15.29 -28.35 -9.35
CA THR A 23 -14.53 -27.10 -9.16
C THR A 23 -14.12 -26.91 -7.70
N LYS A 24 -15.07 -27.09 -6.79
CA LYS A 24 -14.87 -27.06 -5.35
C LYS A 24 -13.74 -28.00 -4.89
N ARG A 25 -13.73 -29.24 -5.38
CA ARG A 25 -12.70 -30.23 -5.06
C ARG A 25 -11.34 -29.87 -5.68
N GLN A 26 -11.32 -29.21 -6.83
CA GLN A 26 -10.10 -28.68 -7.43
C GLN A 26 -9.49 -27.56 -6.56
N HIS A 27 -10.30 -26.61 -6.07
CA HIS A 27 -9.83 -25.58 -5.13
C HIS A 27 -9.35 -26.18 -3.80
N GLU A 28 -10.02 -27.21 -3.26
CA GLU A 28 -9.57 -27.92 -2.04
C GLU A 28 -8.18 -28.54 -2.23
N LEU A 29 -7.89 -29.09 -3.41
CA LEU A 29 -6.59 -29.70 -3.70
C LEU A 29 -5.48 -28.66 -3.89
N LEU A 30 -5.78 -27.52 -4.53
CA LEU A 30 -4.84 -26.41 -4.66
C LEU A 30 -4.52 -25.77 -3.30
N SER A 31 -5.54 -25.57 -2.46
CA SER A 31 -5.38 -25.13 -1.07
C SER A 31 -4.52 -26.12 -0.26
N ALA A 32 -4.79 -27.43 -0.39
CA ALA A 32 -4.02 -28.47 0.29
C ALA A 32 -2.55 -28.51 -0.16
N LEU A 33 -2.30 -28.32 -1.45
CA LEU A 33 -0.94 -28.29 -2.01
C LEU A 33 -0.13 -27.09 -1.46
N ALA A 34 -0.76 -25.91 -1.35
CA ALA A 34 -0.15 -24.74 -0.75
C ALA A 34 0.11 -24.91 0.76
N LEU A 35 -0.87 -25.46 1.49
CA LEU A 35 -0.75 -25.73 2.93
C LEU A 35 0.37 -26.72 3.23
N ASP A 36 0.47 -27.82 2.50
CA ASP A 36 1.52 -28.82 2.72
C ASP A 36 2.92 -28.25 2.44
N THR A 37 3.05 -27.39 1.42
CA THR A 37 4.30 -26.67 1.13
C THR A 37 4.66 -25.71 2.27
N LEU A 38 3.67 -25.00 2.83
CA LEU A 38 3.85 -24.11 3.98
C LEU A 38 4.32 -24.86 5.23
N SER A 39 3.78 -26.06 5.48
CA SER A 39 4.14 -26.94 6.59
C SER A 39 5.48 -27.67 6.41
N GLY A 40 6.25 -27.34 5.38
CA GLY A 40 7.58 -27.92 5.12
C GLY A 40 7.57 -29.22 4.28
N GLY A 41 6.41 -29.62 3.74
CA GLY A 41 6.26 -30.81 2.91
C GLY A 41 6.77 -30.67 1.47
N GLY A 42 7.28 -29.50 1.06
CA GLY A 42 7.76 -29.27 -0.31
C GLY A 42 8.53 -27.96 -0.53
N ASN A 43 9.05 -27.79 -1.74
CA ASN A 43 9.74 -26.58 -2.19
C ASN A 43 8.76 -25.62 -2.91
N TYR A 44 8.88 -24.31 -2.63
CA TYR A 44 8.01 -23.28 -3.21
C TYR A 44 8.01 -23.24 -4.74
N ASP A 45 9.18 -23.38 -5.37
CA ASP A 45 9.30 -23.28 -6.83
C ASP A 45 8.61 -24.49 -7.50
N HIS A 46 8.74 -25.69 -6.90
CA HIS A 46 8.00 -26.88 -7.32
C HIS A 46 6.50 -26.74 -7.11
N PHE A 47 6.08 -26.13 -5.99
CA PHE A 47 4.69 -25.78 -5.75
C PHE A 47 4.14 -24.88 -6.85
N GLN A 48 4.83 -23.78 -7.20
CA GLN A 48 4.36 -22.85 -8.22
C GLN A 48 4.20 -23.52 -9.58
N MET A 49 5.21 -24.28 -10.02
CA MET A 49 5.12 -25.04 -11.27
C MET A 49 3.89 -25.94 -11.28
N ARG A 50 3.68 -26.69 -10.19
CA ARG A 50 2.57 -27.63 -10.09
C ARG A 50 1.21 -26.95 -9.96
N TYR A 51 1.15 -25.84 -9.25
CA TYR A 51 -0.03 -25.00 -9.10
C TYR A 51 -0.52 -24.51 -10.46
N HIS A 52 0.36 -23.88 -11.24
CA HIS A 52 0.02 -23.37 -12.57
C HIS A 52 -0.36 -24.49 -13.53
N GLU A 53 0.30 -25.65 -13.45
CA GLU A 53 -0.06 -26.81 -14.25
C GLU A 53 -1.50 -27.27 -13.95
N LEU A 54 -1.85 -27.50 -12.68
CA LEU A 54 -3.20 -27.93 -12.29
C LEU A 54 -4.26 -26.87 -12.60
N GLN A 55 -3.96 -25.60 -12.34
CA GLN A 55 -4.83 -24.48 -12.67
C GLN A 55 -5.13 -24.45 -14.18
N SER A 56 -4.10 -24.66 -15.02
CA SER A 56 -4.23 -24.69 -16.48
C SER A 56 -5.09 -25.86 -16.99
N PHE A 57 -5.18 -26.96 -16.25
CA PHE A 57 -5.98 -28.12 -16.67
C PHE A 57 -7.47 -27.83 -16.69
N ALA A 58 -7.96 -27.01 -15.75
CA ALA A 58 -9.39 -26.78 -15.52
C ALA A 58 -9.83 -25.32 -15.76
N ALA A 59 -8.94 -24.47 -16.29
CA ALA A 59 -9.20 -23.03 -16.52
C ALA A 59 -9.76 -22.32 -15.29
N LEU A 60 -9.22 -22.65 -14.11
CA LEU A 60 -9.63 -22.06 -12.84
C LEU A 60 -9.17 -20.60 -12.75
N ASP A 61 -9.96 -19.79 -12.04
CA ASP A 61 -9.54 -18.45 -11.63
C ASP A 61 -8.19 -18.55 -10.92
N GLY A 62 -7.20 -17.88 -11.51
CA GLY A 62 -5.85 -17.84 -10.98
C GLY A 62 -5.70 -16.76 -9.94
N TYR A 63 -4.84 -17.02 -8.96
CA TYR A 63 -4.32 -16.00 -8.10
C TYR A 63 -2.80 -15.97 -8.25
N GLU A 64 -2.25 -14.81 -8.54
CA GLU A 64 -0.81 -14.58 -8.49
C GLU A 64 -0.53 -13.61 -7.34
N PRO A 65 0.08 -14.09 -6.23
CA PRO A 65 0.49 -13.21 -5.15
C PRO A 65 1.52 -12.20 -5.65
N PRO A 66 1.52 -10.98 -5.11
CA PRO A 66 2.53 -9.99 -5.46
C PRO A 66 3.97 -10.48 -5.24
N SER A 67 4.86 -10.14 -6.17
CA SER A 67 6.26 -10.61 -6.18
C SER A 67 7.11 -10.14 -4.99
N TRP A 68 6.61 -9.18 -4.20
CA TRP A 68 7.27 -8.67 -3.01
C TRP A 68 6.91 -9.43 -1.72
N LEU A 69 5.96 -10.37 -1.78
CA LEU A 69 5.69 -11.26 -0.66
C LEU A 69 6.80 -12.29 -0.53
N SER A 70 7.17 -12.63 0.70
CA SER A 70 7.99 -13.81 0.96
C SER A 70 7.27 -15.07 0.48
N ARG A 71 8.04 -16.14 0.24
CA ARG A 71 7.49 -17.44 -0.19
C ARG A 71 6.42 -17.96 0.78
N LYS A 72 6.59 -17.74 2.09
CA LYS A 72 5.61 -18.14 3.11
C LYS A 72 4.32 -17.32 3.03
N GLU A 73 4.44 -15.98 2.94
CA GLU A 73 3.28 -15.09 2.81
C GLU A 73 2.49 -15.35 1.51
N ALA A 74 3.20 -15.58 0.40
CA ALA A 74 2.59 -15.95 -0.86
C ALA A 74 1.77 -17.25 -0.74
N LEU A 75 2.28 -18.28 -0.06
CA LEU A 75 1.55 -19.53 0.20
C LEU A 75 0.29 -19.30 1.04
N CYS A 76 0.34 -18.44 2.05
CA CYS A 76 -0.84 -18.06 2.84
C CYS A 76 -1.93 -17.41 1.97
N GLU A 77 -1.53 -16.52 1.07
CA GLU A 77 -2.46 -15.87 0.15
C GLU A 77 -3.09 -16.86 -0.85
N TYR A 78 -2.32 -17.83 -1.37
CA TYR A 78 -2.89 -18.93 -2.17
C TYR A 78 -3.94 -19.73 -1.38
N ILE A 79 -3.65 -20.09 -0.12
CA ILE A 79 -4.59 -20.82 0.74
C ILE A 79 -5.86 -19.98 0.97
N ALA A 80 -5.71 -18.70 1.30
CA ALA A 80 -6.81 -17.78 1.54
C ALA A 80 -7.69 -17.58 0.31
N PHE A 81 -7.08 -17.45 -0.88
CA PHE A 81 -7.80 -17.37 -2.14
C PHE A 81 -8.64 -18.62 -2.39
N HIS A 82 -8.03 -19.81 -2.32
CA HIS A 82 -8.76 -21.06 -2.59
C HIS A 82 -9.82 -21.37 -1.53
N ASN A 83 -9.58 -21.05 -0.26
CA ASN A 83 -10.53 -21.30 0.83
C ASN A 83 -11.89 -20.61 0.62
N GLN A 84 -11.93 -19.47 -0.10
CA GLN A 84 -13.18 -18.77 -0.44
C GLN A 84 -14.14 -19.60 -1.30
N PHE A 85 -13.63 -20.63 -1.99
CA PHE A 85 -14.40 -21.51 -2.88
C PHE A 85 -14.68 -22.89 -2.25
N THR A 86 -14.24 -23.11 -1.01
CA THR A 86 -14.37 -24.39 -0.29
C THR A 86 -15.40 -24.30 0.82
N PRO A 87 -16.14 -25.38 1.12
CA PRO A 87 -17.17 -25.37 2.17
C PRO A 87 -16.58 -25.56 3.57
N THR A 88 -15.38 -26.10 3.62
CA THR A 88 -14.64 -26.49 4.81
C THR A 88 -13.23 -25.98 4.56
N PRO A 89 -12.97 -24.71 4.93
CA PRO A 89 -11.66 -24.11 4.78
C PRO A 89 -10.60 -24.97 5.45
N LEU A 90 -9.47 -25.16 4.77
CA LEU A 90 -8.34 -25.79 5.43
C LEU A 90 -7.79 -24.80 6.46
N ALA A 91 -7.84 -25.21 7.73
CA ALA A 91 -7.24 -24.45 8.81
C ALA A 91 -5.72 -24.44 8.59
N VAL A 92 -5.18 -23.25 8.35
CA VAL A 92 -3.78 -23.00 8.65
C VAL A 92 -3.74 -22.92 10.17
N GLU A 93 -2.91 -23.73 10.84
CA GLU A 93 -2.57 -23.41 12.24
C GLU A 93 -2.21 -21.93 12.25
N PRO A 94 -2.73 -21.12 13.20
CA PRO A 94 -2.36 -19.72 13.28
C PRO A 94 -0.85 -19.68 13.14
N PHE A 95 -0.38 -19.11 12.04
CA PHE A 95 1.04 -18.86 11.90
C PHE A 95 1.35 -18.08 13.15
N ASP A 96 2.24 -18.60 13.99
CA ASP A 96 2.65 -17.94 15.22
C ASP A 96 2.72 -16.45 14.89
N GLU A 97 1.79 -15.66 15.43
CA GLU A 97 1.70 -14.24 15.08
C GLU A 97 3.06 -13.58 15.37
N ASP A 98 3.85 -14.23 16.24
CA ASP A 98 5.22 -13.91 16.60
C ASP A 98 6.32 -14.25 15.57
N THR A 99 6.09 -15.14 14.60
CA THR A 99 7.04 -15.33 13.47
C THR A 99 6.70 -14.41 12.28
N CYS A 100 5.45 -13.93 12.19
CA CYS A 100 5.09 -12.74 11.41
C CYS A 100 5.46 -11.43 12.14
N SER A 101 5.98 -11.51 13.38
CA SER A 101 6.38 -10.36 14.21
C SER A 101 7.86 -9.97 14.11
N LYS A 102 8.52 -10.23 12.98
CA LYS A 102 9.12 -9.05 12.36
C LYS A 102 7.99 -8.30 11.69
N ALA A 103 7.12 -7.72 12.53
CA ALA A 103 6.26 -6.62 12.14
C ALA A 103 7.14 -5.76 11.26
N LEU A 104 6.69 -5.48 10.03
CA LEU A 104 7.28 -4.41 9.24
C LEU A 104 7.20 -3.19 10.14
N THR A 105 8.24 -2.94 10.94
CA THR A 105 8.32 -1.76 11.77
C THR A 105 8.61 -0.68 10.75
N TRP A 106 7.57 0.08 10.43
CA TRP A 106 7.68 1.27 9.61
C TRP A 106 8.64 2.23 10.33
N ALA A 107 9.91 2.13 9.99
CA ALA A 107 10.96 3.00 10.48
C ALA A 107 11.17 4.09 9.43
N PHE A 108 10.43 5.19 9.59
CA PHE A 108 10.61 6.36 8.75
C PHE A 108 12.05 6.87 8.87
N ARG A 109 12.58 7.40 7.77
CA ARG A 109 13.95 7.92 7.66
C ARG A 109 14.00 9.43 7.86
N PHE A 110 12.94 10.12 7.50
CA PHE A 110 12.83 11.57 7.61
C PHE A 110 11.66 11.94 8.52
N ASP A 111 11.89 12.88 9.44
CA ASP A 111 10.85 13.41 10.34
C ASP A 111 9.94 14.41 9.61
N VAL A 112 9.35 13.92 8.52
CA VAL A 112 8.48 14.67 7.63
C VAL A 112 7.09 14.07 7.73
N THR A 113 6.11 14.87 8.11
CA THR A 113 4.70 14.48 8.10
C THR A 113 3.98 15.17 6.95
N VAL A 114 3.26 14.43 6.13
CA VAL A 114 2.44 14.99 5.06
C VAL A 114 1.07 15.35 5.63
N VAL A 115 0.54 16.50 5.25
CA VAL A 115 -0.72 17.05 5.74
C VAL A 115 -1.64 17.32 4.55
N LEU A 116 -2.83 16.74 4.55
CA LEU A 116 -3.84 16.94 3.50
C LEU A 116 -4.91 17.91 3.95
N ASP A 117 -4.95 19.08 3.31
CA ASP A 117 -6.05 20.03 3.43
C ASP A 117 -7.07 19.74 2.32
N GLN A 118 -8.13 19.03 2.69
CA GLN A 118 -9.28 18.76 1.82
C GLN A 118 -8.95 18.05 0.50
N VAL A 119 -7.94 17.18 0.49
CA VAL A 119 -7.69 16.25 -0.63
C VAL A 119 -8.70 15.10 -0.53
N THR A 120 -9.67 15.08 -1.44
CA THR A 120 -10.82 14.15 -1.37
C THR A 120 -10.70 12.95 -2.29
N SER A 121 -9.85 13.01 -3.32
CA SER A 121 -9.67 11.93 -4.29
C SER A 121 -9.02 10.70 -3.65
N PRO A 122 -9.70 9.53 -3.56
CA PRO A 122 -9.14 8.33 -2.96
C PRO A 122 -7.87 7.84 -3.69
N TYR A 123 -7.82 8.03 -5.01
CA TYR A 123 -6.66 7.70 -5.84
C TYR A 123 -5.45 8.57 -5.50
N ASN A 124 -5.65 9.88 -5.30
CA ASN A 124 -4.57 10.79 -4.95
C ASN A 124 -4.06 10.49 -3.54
N VAL A 125 -4.95 10.25 -2.57
CA VAL A 125 -4.56 9.87 -1.21
C VAL A 125 -3.74 8.57 -1.22
N GLY A 126 -4.18 7.54 -1.92
CA GLY A 126 -3.40 6.29 -1.97
C GLY A 126 -2.06 6.45 -2.68
N SER A 127 -1.97 7.29 -3.72
CA SER A 127 -0.70 7.62 -4.38
C SER A 127 0.24 8.42 -3.46
N ILE A 128 -0.30 9.31 -2.63
CA ILE A 128 0.46 10.06 -1.62
C ILE A 128 0.99 9.12 -0.53
N LEU A 129 0.17 8.18 -0.03
CA LEU A 129 0.62 7.14 0.90
C LEU A 129 1.78 6.34 0.32
N ARG A 130 1.66 5.90 -0.94
CA ARG A 130 2.77 5.20 -1.60
C ARG A 130 4.01 6.07 -1.77
N THR A 131 3.86 7.38 -1.94
CA THR A 131 4.98 8.31 -2.03
C THR A 131 5.65 8.51 -0.66
N ILE A 132 4.87 8.60 0.42
CA ILE A 132 5.37 8.61 1.81
C ILE A 132 6.20 7.34 2.07
N ASP A 133 5.72 6.19 1.61
CA ASP A 133 6.43 4.92 1.71
C ASP A 133 7.78 4.96 0.98
N ASN A 134 7.75 5.31 -0.31
CA ASN A 134 8.94 5.34 -1.17
C ASN A 134 10.06 6.24 -0.63
N PHE A 135 9.72 7.36 0.02
CA PHE A 135 10.69 8.32 0.55
C PHE A 135 10.98 8.13 2.05
N GLY A 136 10.28 7.22 2.75
CA GLY A 136 10.49 6.98 4.17
C GLY A 136 10.04 8.15 5.07
N PHE A 137 8.89 8.76 4.78
CA PHE A 137 8.35 9.86 5.59
C PHE A 137 7.52 9.37 6.78
N LYS A 138 7.41 10.18 7.82
CA LYS A 138 6.84 9.78 9.11
C LYS A 138 5.39 9.32 9.03
N GLY A 139 4.57 9.99 8.23
CA GLY A 139 3.17 9.64 8.11
C GLY A 139 2.32 10.69 7.42
N LEU A 140 1.00 10.54 7.59
CA LEU A 140 -0.03 11.37 6.99
C LEU A 140 -0.97 11.93 8.06
N VAL A 141 -1.32 13.21 7.95
CA VAL A 141 -2.40 13.86 8.70
C VAL A 141 -3.44 14.35 7.70
N HIS A 142 -4.74 14.20 7.99
CA HIS A 142 -5.80 14.74 7.15
C HIS A 142 -6.99 15.23 8.00
N SER A 143 -7.81 16.12 7.42
CA SER A 143 -9.07 16.60 8.02
C SER A 143 -10.32 16.18 7.23
N THR A 144 -10.16 15.34 6.20
CA THR A 144 -11.28 14.93 5.32
C THR A 144 -12.10 13.81 5.97
N LYS A 145 -13.27 14.14 6.51
CA LYS A 145 -14.20 13.19 7.17
C LYS A 145 -14.70 12.06 6.29
N THR A 146 -14.85 12.33 4.99
CA THR A 146 -15.39 11.37 4.01
C THR A 146 -14.34 10.40 3.46
N LEU A 147 -13.07 10.58 3.82
CA LEU A 147 -12.00 9.71 3.37
C LEU A 147 -12.15 8.32 4.00
N SER A 148 -12.27 7.30 3.16
CA SER A 148 -12.27 5.90 3.60
C SER A 148 -10.99 5.20 3.15
N LEU A 149 -10.21 4.72 4.11
CA LEU A 149 -9.00 3.91 3.85
C LEU A 149 -9.33 2.54 3.24
N THR A 150 -10.58 2.08 3.37
CA THR A 150 -11.01 0.82 2.76
C THR A 150 -11.43 0.97 1.30
N HIS A 151 -11.48 2.20 0.77
CA HIS A 151 -11.95 2.49 -0.58
C HIS A 151 -11.12 1.75 -1.66
N PRO A 152 -11.76 1.02 -2.62
CA PRO A 152 -11.04 0.19 -3.58
C PRO A 152 -9.99 0.92 -4.42
N GLN A 153 -10.29 2.15 -4.86
CA GLN A 153 -9.33 2.95 -5.63
C GLN A 153 -8.12 3.38 -4.80
N LEU A 154 -8.33 3.70 -3.52
CA LEU A 154 -7.24 4.05 -2.61
C LEU A 154 -6.32 2.86 -2.45
N LYS A 155 -6.84 1.69 -2.07
CA LYS A 155 -6.08 0.44 -1.95
C LYS A 155 -5.30 0.11 -3.23
N LYS A 156 -5.95 0.25 -4.39
CA LYS A 156 -5.32 0.00 -5.69
C LYS A 156 -4.12 0.92 -5.94
N SER A 157 -4.21 2.19 -5.57
CA SER A 157 -3.10 3.16 -5.70
C SER A 157 -2.02 3.01 -4.62
N ALA A 158 -2.43 2.79 -3.37
CA ALA A 158 -1.56 2.68 -2.20
C ALA A 158 -0.76 1.37 -2.15
N ARG A 159 -1.29 0.28 -2.75
CA ARG A 159 -0.63 -1.04 -2.81
C ARG A 159 -0.24 -1.61 -1.43
N GLY A 160 -1.05 -1.34 -0.41
CA GLY A 160 -0.86 -1.87 0.94
C GLY A 160 -0.23 -0.87 1.91
N CYS A 161 0.32 0.24 1.42
CA CYS A 161 0.93 1.29 2.26
C CYS A 161 -0.04 1.84 3.32
N GLU A 162 -1.35 1.81 3.05
CA GLU A 162 -2.39 2.21 4.01
C GLU A 162 -2.45 1.36 5.28
N LYS A 163 -1.78 0.20 5.30
CA LYS A 163 -1.78 -0.74 6.44
C LYS A 163 -0.71 -0.42 7.49
N TRP A 164 0.39 0.23 7.11
CA TRP A 164 1.55 0.45 8.01
C TRP A 164 1.99 1.90 8.13
N ILE A 165 1.62 2.79 7.20
CA ILE A 165 1.89 4.23 7.37
C ILE A 165 1.00 4.77 8.49
N PRO A 166 1.57 5.49 9.48
CA PRO A 166 0.78 6.20 10.47
C PRO A 166 -0.12 7.25 9.81
N ILE A 167 -1.43 7.12 9.97
CA ILE A 167 -2.43 8.05 9.46
C ILE A 167 -3.19 8.64 10.64
N THR A 168 -3.20 9.96 10.76
CA THR A 168 -3.91 10.68 11.82
C THR A 168 -5.01 11.53 11.21
N TYR A 169 -6.22 11.39 11.74
CA TYR A 169 -7.32 12.30 11.45
C TYR A 169 -7.32 13.46 12.44
N ALA A 170 -7.41 14.69 11.94
CA ALA A 170 -7.49 15.91 12.73
C ALA A 170 -8.82 16.64 12.43
N ASP A 171 -9.69 16.74 13.42
CA ASP A 171 -10.99 17.43 13.31
C ASP A 171 -10.85 18.90 12.90
N ASN A 172 -9.79 19.56 13.39
CA ASN A 172 -9.46 20.93 13.03
C ASN A 172 -7.97 21.03 12.68
N LEU A 173 -7.70 21.17 11.39
CA LEU A 173 -6.33 21.20 10.88
C LEU A 173 -5.55 22.43 11.33
N VAL A 174 -6.22 23.58 11.49
CA VAL A 174 -5.60 24.83 11.97
C VAL A 174 -5.14 24.68 13.41
N SER A 175 -6.01 24.16 14.29
CA SER A 175 -5.66 23.91 15.68
C SER A 175 -4.54 22.88 15.81
N PHE A 176 -4.55 21.84 14.98
CA PHE A 176 -3.46 20.87 14.90
C PHE A 176 -2.13 21.56 14.54
N LEU A 177 -2.10 22.29 13.43
CA LEU A 177 -0.88 22.94 12.91
C LEU A 177 -0.35 24.08 13.80
N LYS A 178 -1.19 24.70 14.64
CA LYS A 178 -0.71 25.71 15.61
C LYS A 178 0.02 25.10 16.80
N ASN A 179 -0.19 23.82 17.08
CA ASN A 179 0.35 23.14 18.26
C ASN A 179 1.59 22.28 17.95
N VAL A 180 2.07 22.27 16.71
CA VAL A 180 3.24 21.49 16.32
C VAL A 180 4.52 22.29 16.56
N SER A 181 5.58 21.62 17.01
CA SER A 181 6.87 22.25 17.32
C SER A 181 7.80 22.41 16.10
N GLY A 182 7.33 22.03 14.90
CA GLY A 182 8.13 22.01 13.67
C GLY A 182 7.66 23.00 12.61
N LYS A 183 8.48 23.19 11.57
CA LYS A 183 8.10 24.02 10.42
C LYS A 183 6.93 23.40 9.66
N VAL A 184 6.00 24.24 9.23
CA VAL A 184 4.90 23.89 8.34
C VAL A 184 5.16 24.54 7.00
N ILE A 185 5.27 23.75 5.93
CA ILE A 185 5.56 24.23 4.58
C ILE A 185 4.42 23.82 3.65
N GLY A 186 3.84 24.78 2.92
CA GLY A 186 2.83 24.48 1.90
C GLY A 186 3.42 24.33 0.51
N ILE A 187 2.91 23.39 -0.27
CA ILE A 187 3.20 23.29 -1.71
C ILE A 187 2.13 24.05 -2.48
N GLU A 188 2.52 25.07 -3.23
CA GLU A 188 1.60 26.00 -3.89
C GLU A 188 2.14 26.55 -5.21
N THR A 189 1.27 27.20 -5.97
CA THR A 189 1.56 27.74 -7.31
C THR A 189 1.91 29.24 -7.32
N GLU A 190 1.74 29.95 -6.21
CA GLU A 190 1.96 31.40 -6.14
C GLU A 190 3.40 31.81 -6.40
N GLU A 191 3.60 32.90 -7.17
CA GLU A 191 4.95 33.38 -7.54
C GLU A 191 5.83 33.76 -6.34
N ARG A 192 5.22 34.19 -5.24
CA ARG A 192 5.92 34.55 -3.99
C ARG A 192 6.48 33.34 -3.24
N ALA A 193 6.03 32.13 -3.55
CA ALA A 193 6.60 30.92 -2.96
C ALA A 193 8.01 30.64 -3.51
N VAL A 194 8.85 30.03 -2.68
CA VAL A 194 10.25 29.74 -3.01
C VAL A 194 10.29 28.68 -4.12
N PRO A 195 10.98 28.90 -5.24
CA PRO A 195 11.18 27.87 -6.25
C PRO A 195 11.87 26.63 -5.67
N VAL A 196 11.34 25.43 -5.95
CA VAL A 196 11.82 24.16 -5.37
C VAL A 196 13.32 23.90 -5.62
N ASN A 197 13.87 24.42 -6.72
CA ASN A 197 15.29 24.31 -7.04
C ASN A 197 16.18 25.20 -6.15
N LEU A 198 15.64 26.29 -5.61
CA LEU A 198 16.32 27.22 -4.69
C LEU A 198 15.94 26.98 -3.23
N TRP A 199 14.98 26.10 -2.99
CA TRP A 199 14.48 25.81 -1.65
C TRP A 199 15.42 24.87 -0.89
N GLU A 200 15.70 25.20 0.37
CA GLU A 200 16.46 24.37 1.30
C GLU A 200 15.49 23.74 2.32
N PRO A 201 15.20 22.44 2.19
CA PRO A 201 14.23 21.79 3.06
C PRO A 201 14.82 21.56 4.47
N PRO A 202 14.02 21.75 5.52
CA PRO A 202 14.44 21.41 6.88
C PRO A 202 14.47 19.88 7.10
N MET A 203 15.27 19.43 8.08
CA MET A 203 15.36 18.00 8.45
C MET A 203 14.06 17.45 9.06
N SER A 204 13.27 18.30 9.72
CA SER A 204 11.99 17.95 10.34
C SER A 204 10.95 19.01 9.99
N CYS A 205 9.82 18.58 9.40
CA CYS A 205 8.73 19.49 9.04
C CYS A 205 7.40 18.79 8.74
N MET A 206 6.38 19.61 8.53
CA MET A 206 5.12 19.22 7.93
C MET A 206 5.00 19.77 6.52
N ILE A 207 4.61 18.93 5.56
CA ILE A 207 4.34 19.33 4.18
C ILE A 207 2.83 19.34 3.95
N VAL A 208 2.27 20.51 3.66
CA VAL A 208 0.85 20.69 3.39
C VAL A 208 0.57 20.60 1.90
N LEU A 209 -0.39 19.74 1.56
CA LEU A 209 -0.97 19.57 0.23
C LEU A 209 -2.42 20.05 0.26
N GLY A 210 -2.77 20.89 -0.71
CA GLY A 210 -4.12 21.42 -0.85
C GLY A 210 -5.01 20.62 -1.79
N ASN A 211 -6.28 21.01 -1.82
CA ASN A 211 -7.27 20.50 -2.76
C ASN A 211 -6.87 20.82 -4.20
N GLU A 212 -7.22 19.94 -5.15
CA GLU A 212 -6.84 20.07 -6.56
C GLU A 212 -7.43 21.30 -7.25
N THR A 213 -8.57 21.80 -6.77
CA THR A 213 -9.28 22.95 -7.33
C THR A 213 -8.97 24.24 -6.57
N TYR A 214 -8.98 24.17 -5.24
CA TYR A 214 -8.90 25.36 -4.39
C TYR A 214 -7.53 25.62 -3.77
N GLY A 215 -6.59 24.68 -3.92
CA GLY A 215 -5.29 24.74 -3.26
C GLY A 215 -5.41 24.61 -1.74
N ILE A 216 -4.45 25.19 -1.03
CA ILE A 216 -4.44 25.21 0.44
C ILE A 216 -5.40 26.30 0.93
N SER A 217 -6.30 25.95 1.85
CA SER A 217 -7.25 26.90 2.42
C SER A 217 -6.54 28.06 3.11
N GLN A 218 -7.12 29.25 3.06
CA GLN A 218 -6.50 30.46 3.61
C GLN A 218 -6.13 30.31 5.09
N ALA A 219 -6.96 29.62 5.88
CA ALA A 219 -6.71 29.41 7.31
C ALA A 219 -5.52 28.48 7.57
N VAL A 220 -5.37 27.41 6.78
CA VAL A 220 -4.23 26.49 6.86
C VAL A 220 -2.96 27.17 6.31
N ARG A 221 -3.09 27.93 5.23
CA ARG A 221 -2.02 28.73 4.65
C ARG A 221 -1.44 29.72 5.66
N ALA A 222 -2.27 30.36 6.48
CA ALA A 222 -1.83 31.26 7.54
C ALA A 222 -1.01 30.56 8.64
N CYS A 223 -1.05 29.22 8.72
CA CYS A 223 -0.21 28.42 9.61
C CYS A 223 1.11 27.97 8.95
N CYS A 224 1.27 28.18 7.64
CA CYS A 224 2.50 27.82 6.93
C CYS A 224 3.58 28.87 7.20
N HIS A 225 4.76 28.40 7.58
CA HIS A 225 5.94 29.22 7.82
C HIS A 225 6.62 29.58 6.51
N ASP A 226 6.65 28.63 5.57
CA ASP A 226 7.24 28.77 4.25
C ASP A 226 6.29 28.18 3.20
N MET A 227 6.44 28.62 1.94
CA MET A 227 5.72 28.07 0.80
C MET A 227 6.71 27.73 -0.29
N VAL A 228 6.58 26.56 -0.89
CA VAL A 228 7.41 26.09 -2.00
C VAL A 228 6.57 25.93 -3.26
N ARG A 229 7.14 26.34 -4.40
CA ARG A 229 6.52 26.16 -5.72
C ARG A 229 7.40 25.40 -6.67
N ILE A 230 6.76 24.72 -7.61
CA ILE A 230 7.44 24.11 -8.75
C ILE A 230 7.29 25.07 -9.94
N PRO A 231 8.38 25.63 -10.49
CA PRO A 231 8.31 26.49 -11.65
C PRO A 231 7.69 25.75 -12.85
N MET A 232 6.57 26.28 -13.37
CA MET A 232 5.91 25.77 -14.57
C MET A 232 6.39 26.56 -15.78
N HIS A 233 6.87 25.87 -16.81
CA HIS A 233 7.39 26.48 -18.05
C HIS A 233 6.45 26.32 -19.26
N GLY A 234 5.34 25.59 -19.09
CA GLY A 234 4.32 25.40 -20.13
C GLY A 234 3.08 26.26 -19.90
N PHE A 235 2.04 26.03 -20.72
CA PHE A 235 0.76 26.75 -20.60
C PHE A 235 -0.02 26.43 -19.32
N LYS A 236 0.17 25.23 -18.77
CA LYS A 236 -0.47 24.83 -17.51
C LYS A 236 0.29 25.44 -16.35
N LYS A 237 -0.44 26.09 -15.44
CA LYS A 237 0.10 26.77 -14.26
C LYS A 237 0.15 25.88 -13.01
N SER A 238 -0.31 24.65 -13.11
CA SER A 238 -0.32 23.67 -12.03
C SER A 238 -0.13 22.24 -12.57
N MET A 239 0.16 21.31 -11.67
CA MET A 239 0.25 19.89 -11.94
C MET A 239 -0.55 19.08 -10.91
N ASN A 240 -0.74 17.78 -11.15
CA ASN A 240 -1.41 16.90 -10.20
C ASN A 240 -0.73 16.94 -8.83
N VAL A 241 -1.51 17.02 -7.75
CA VAL A 241 -1.02 17.12 -6.36
C VAL A 241 -0.02 16.02 -5.98
N THR A 242 -0.21 14.80 -6.47
CA THR A 242 0.69 13.66 -6.19
C THR A 242 2.04 13.83 -6.88
N HIS A 243 2.05 14.37 -8.10
CA HIS A 243 3.28 14.67 -8.83
C HIS A 243 4.01 15.86 -8.20
N ALA A 244 3.27 16.90 -7.81
CA ALA A 244 3.84 18.05 -7.11
C ALA A 244 4.52 17.61 -5.81
N PHE A 245 3.83 16.77 -5.03
CA PHE A 245 4.38 16.18 -3.82
C PHE A 245 5.64 15.35 -4.12
N SER A 246 5.65 14.54 -5.19
CA SER A 246 6.81 13.71 -5.54
C SER A 246 8.07 14.53 -5.83
N VAL A 247 7.94 15.68 -6.53
CA VAL A 247 9.07 16.58 -6.82
C VAL A 247 9.64 17.18 -5.53
N VAL A 248 8.76 17.66 -4.66
CA VAL A 248 9.17 18.24 -3.37
C VAL A 248 9.74 17.17 -2.44
N ALA A 249 9.14 15.98 -2.41
CA ALA A 249 9.60 14.83 -1.63
C ALA A 249 11.03 14.43 -2.02
N TYR A 250 11.29 14.31 -3.32
CA TYR A 250 12.63 14.03 -3.81
C TYR A 250 13.64 15.10 -3.36
N LYS A 251 13.28 16.39 -3.50
CA LYS A 251 14.13 17.50 -3.04
C LYS A 251 14.46 17.38 -1.54
N MET A 252 13.47 17.06 -0.70
CA MET A 252 13.69 16.86 0.74
C MET A 252 14.71 15.76 1.05
N THR A 253 14.68 14.67 0.31
CA THR A 253 15.62 13.54 0.53
C THR A 253 17.03 13.76 -0.02
N THR A 254 17.25 14.82 -0.80
CA THR A 254 18.55 15.13 -1.41
C THR A 254 19.28 16.30 -0.72
N ALA A 255 18.61 16.99 0.19
CA ALA A 255 19.24 18.02 0.99
C ALA A 255 20.15 17.38 2.04
N LYS A 256 21.36 17.92 2.14
CA LYS A 256 22.41 17.45 3.04
C LYS A 256 22.24 18.01 4.44
#